data_AF-A0AAE0N9T6-F1
#
_entry.id   AF-A0AAE0N9T6-F1
#
_cell.length_a   1.000
_cell.length_b   1.000
_cell.length_c   1.000
_cell.angle_alpha   90.00
_cell.angle_beta   90.00
_cell.angle_gamma   90.00
#
_symmetry.space_group_name_H-M   'P 1'
#
loop_
_entity.id
_entity.type
_entity.pdbx_description
1 polymer ?
#
loop_
_entity_poly.entity_id
_entity_poly.type
_entity_poly.pdbx_seq_one_letter_code
_entity_poly.pdbx_strand_id
1 'polypeptide(L)'
;MPIPRYGVWKGTATKWDGRQKPGHGHITFTDGKSSGLDAAVNIQSESQDKRLVYWLLRDFDQTHPVVQKLATLDPGFYAQQGPNSLGLDFLRGNFLDVHKGILGAAAAATTGGPHDILGYLNPILNRAVAEGADIYIYGQKYPASSKLQGIHDIHMNQGNAGQWKGDNGTYQDGGIIIAFSDHWEGIFLAFAVQTYQTDDGGQPIGQTFAQLLSGQTDPETETPPAPPAGDDDGTRPQPPSRPLAVSIQAALVNPVGPDEAAAAHGQGETVYILNRGDQPVALEGWTIANGTGQAQTLRAVQVPAHSKRAVAVPAVPLSNKGGSITLRDAHGKLVHAVSYSKEQAGKEGVLVYFEQQGARS
;
A
#
# COMPACT_ATOMS: atom_id res chain seq x y z
N MET A 1 -0.57 -25.51 -7.47
CA MET A 1 0.56 -26.17 -6.76
C MET A 1 1.40 -25.04 -6.20
N PRO A 2 2.09 -25.22 -5.07
CA PRO A 2 2.89 -24.14 -4.53
C PRO A 2 3.93 -23.65 -5.53
N ILE A 3 4.18 -22.34 -5.56
CA ILE A 3 5.24 -21.77 -6.40
C ILE A 3 6.60 -22.37 -5.98
N PRO A 4 7.40 -22.89 -6.91
CA PRO A 4 8.61 -23.61 -6.57
C PRO A 4 9.65 -22.68 -5.94
N ARG A 5 10.29 -23.12 -4.85
CA ARG A 5 11.42 -22.39 -4.22
C ARG A 5 10.98 -21.01 -3.71
N TYR A 6 9.78 -20.97 -3.15
CA TYR A 6 9.29 -19.85 -2.36
C TYR A 6 10.15 -19.62 -1.10
N GLY A 7 10.34 -18.36 -0.75
CA GLY A 7 10.99 -18.01 0.51
C GLY A 7 11.09 -16.51 0.73
N VAL A 8 11.80 -16.15 1.80
CA VAL A 8 12.17 -14.77 2.13
C VAL A 8 13.67 -14.58 1.95
N TRP A 9 14.07 -13.48 1.33
CA TRP A 9 15.47 -13.09 1.18
C TRP A 9 15.75 -11.83 1.99
N LYS A 10 16.60 -11.93 3.01
CA LYS A 10 17.13 -10.78 3.75
C LYS A 10 18.36 -10.22 3.05
N GLY A 11 18.39 -8.92 2.81
CA GLY A 11 19.54 -8.21 2.27
C GLY A 11 19.44 -6.70 2.45
N THR A 12 20.25 -5.97 1.71
CA THR A 12 20.25 -4.50 1.69
C THR A 12 20.01 -4.00 0.26
N ALA A 13 19.03 -3.12 0.07
CA ALA A 13 18.76 -2.50 -1.22
C ALA A 13 19.92 -1.60 -1.65
N THR A 14 20.39 -1.75 -2.88
CA THR A 14 21.47 -0.91 -3.45
C THR A 14 21.02 -0.07 -4.63
N LYS A 15 19.92 -0.46 -5.30
CA LYS A 15 19.28 0.33 -6.35
C LYS A 15 17.80 -0.01 -6.45
N TRP A 16 16.98 0.98 -6.76
CA TRP A 16 15.60 0.80 -7.23
C TRP A 16 15.46 1.39 -8.64
N ASP A 17 14.85 0.63 -9.54
CA ASP A 17 14.49 1.07 -10.88
C ASP A 17 13.07 0.58 -11.23
N GLY A 18 12.09 1.44 -10.96
CA GLY A 18 10.69 1.14 -11.22
C GLY A 18 10.30 1.04 -12.70
N ARG A 19 11.21 1.33 -13.64
CA ARG A 19 10.92 1.35 -15.09
C ARG A 19 11.88 0.54 -15.93
N GLN A 20 12.78 -0.22 -15.29
CA GLN A 20 13.78 -1.02 -15.98
C GLN A 20 13.16 -1.97 -17.03
N LYS A 21 12.01 -2.57 -16.70
CA LYS A 21 11.32 -3.50 -17.59
C LYS A 21 9.81 -3.24 -17.57
N PRO A 22 9.11 -3.33 -18.72
CA PRO A 22 7.65 -3.27 -18.73
C PRO A 22 7.03 -4.25 -17.73
N GLY A 23 6.11 -3.74 -16.92
CA GLY A 23 5.37 -4.48 -15.90
C GLY A 23 6.16 -4.89 -14.65
N HIS A 24 7.47 -4.64 -14.59
CA HIS A 24 8.31 -5.01 -13.45
C HIS A 24 9.20 -3.85 -13.00
N GLY A 25 9.09 -3.48 -11.72
CA GLY A 25 10.09 -2.67 -11.06
C GLY A 25 11.20 -3.56 -10.52
N HIS A 26 12.44 -3.11 -10.55
CA HIS A 26 13.59 -3.93 -10.18
C HIS A 26 14.33 -3.33 -8.99
N ILE A 27 14.51 -4.12 -7.93
CA ILE A 27 15.41 -3.80 -6.82
C ILE A 27 16.71 -4.57 -7.06
N THR A 28 17.83 -3.87 -7.13
CA THR A 28 19.15 -4.49 -6.99
C THR A 28 19.50 -4.52 -5.50
N PHE A 29 19.98 -5.65 -5.01
CA PHE A 29 20.33 -5.82 -3.60
C PHE A 29 21.57 -6.71 -3.39
N THR A 30 22.07 -6.71 -2.16
CA THR A 30 23.15 -7.58 -1.68
C THR A 30 22.70 -8.32 -0.44
N ASP A 31 23.18 -9.55 -0.24
CA ASP A 31 22.97 -10.31 1.00
C ASP A 31 24.27 -10.47 1.80
N GLY A 32 25.26 -9.61 1.54
CA GLY A 32 26.58 -9.65 2.17
C GLY A 32 27.49 -10.77 1.66
N LYS A 33 26.96 -11.77 0.95
CA LYS A 33 27.73 -12.87 0.31
C LYS A 33 27.75 -12.72 -1.21
N SER A 34 26.65 -12.24 -1.77
CA SER A 34 26.43 -12.02 -3.20
C SER A 34 26.02 -10.57 -3.44
N SER A 35 26.50 -9.98 -4.54
CA SER A 35 26.13 -8.64 -4.97
C SER A 35 25.42 -8.67 -6.33
N GLY A 36 24.64 -7.64 -6.61
CA GLY A 36 23.91 -7.53 -7.88
C GLY A 36 22.74 -8.51 -8.02
N LEU A 37 22.18 -8.95 -6.89
CA LEU A 37 20.96 -9.76 -6.89
C LEU A 37 19.78 -8.91 -7.36
N ASP A 38 18.88 -9.53 -8.12
CA ASP A 38 17.70 -8.90 -8.71
C ASP A 38 16.42 -9.31 -7.96
N ALA A 39 15.56 -8.34 -7.67
CA ALA A 39 14.19 -8.59 -7.24
C ALA A 39 13.21 -7.95 -8.22
N ALA A 40 12.48 -8.78 -8.97
CA ALA A 40 11.47 -8.31 -9.92
C ALA A 40 10.10 -8.17 -9.24
N VAL A 41 9.71 -6.93 -8.99
CA VAL A 41 8.44 -6.55 -8.36
C VAL A 41 7.38 -6.35 -9.43
N ASN A 42 6.27 -7.10 -9.36
CA ASN A 42 5.18 -6.99 -10.33
C ASN A 42 4.41 -5.68 -10.11
N ILE A 43 4.58 -4.75 -11.04
CA ILE A 43 3.97 -3.40 -10.99
C ILE A 43 2.87 -3.21 -12.05
N GLN A 44 2.52 -4.26 -12.79
CA GLN A 44 1.40 -4.26 -13.75
C GLN A 44 0.90 -5.70 -13.99
N SER A 45 -0.41 -5.88 -14.23
CA SER A 45 -0.97 -7.18 -14.62
C SER A 45 -0.81 -7.47 -16.12
N GLU A 46 -0.73 -8.75 -16.50
CA GLU A 46 -0.82 -9.19 -17.90
C GLU A 46 -2.28 -9.38 -18.37
N SER A 47 -3.27 -9.35 -17.47
CA SER A 47 -4.70 -9.50 -17.78
C SER A 47 -5.30 -8.31 -18.54
N GLN A 48 -6.56 -8.40 -18.98
CA GLN A 48 -7.28 -7.27 -19.60
C GLN A 48 -7.42 -6.10 -18.62
N ASP A 49 -7.79 -6.39 -17.37
CA ASP A 49 -7.69 -5.43 -16.29
C ASP A 49 -6.24 -5.39 -15.78
N LYS A 50 -5.59 -4.25 -15.97
CA LYS A 50 -4.18 -4.01 -15.65
C LYS A 50 -3.95 -3.53 -14.23
N ARG A 51 -5.02 -3.25 -13.48
CA ARG A 51 -4.95 -2.63 -12.16
C ARG A 51 -4.32 -3.56 -11.13
N LEU A 52 -3.67 -2.91 -10.18
CA LEU A 52 -3.16 -3.52 -8.95
C LEU A 52 -3.97 -3.03 -7.76
N VAL A 53 -3.89 -3.81 -6.69
CA VAL A 53 -4.21 -3.38 -5.33
C VAL A 53 -2.93 -3.34 -4.54
N TYR A 54 -2.76 -2.29 -3.74
CA TYR A 54 -1.60 -2.11 -2.91
C TYR A 54 -1.98 -1.77 -1.47
N TRP A 55 -1.21 -2.35 -0.56
CA TRP A 55 -1.21 -2.03 0.86
C TRP A 55 0.22 -1.67 1.26
N LEU A 56 0.40 -0.47 1.81
CA LEU A 56 1.70 0.01 2.27
C LEU A 56 1.60 0.21 3.77
N LEU A 57 1.96 -0.80 4.56
CA LEU A 57 1.94 -0.66 6.02
C LEU A 57 3.12 0.22 6.44
N ARG A 58 2.85 1.45 6.84
CA ARG A 58 3.90 2.46 7.12
C ARG A 58 4.45 2.38 8.53
N ASP A 59 3.70 1.76 9.43
CA ASP A 59 4.10 1.41 10.78
C ASP A 59 3.74 -0.07 10.97
N PHE A 60 4.51 -0.96 10.31
CA PHE A 60 4.33 -2.39 10.53
C PHE A 60 4.66 -2.66 12.01
N ASP A 61 3.67 -3.16 12.73
CA ASP A 61 3.76 -3.42 14.16
C ASP A 61 5.00 -4.26 14.49
N GLN A 62 5.94 -3.64 15.21
CA GLN A 62 7.20 -4.25 15.62
C GLN A 62 6.98 -5.39 16.63
N THR A 63 5.82 -5.41 17.29
CA THR A 63 5.44 -6.49 18.21
C THR A 63 4.89 -7.70 17.48
N HIS A 64 4.56 -7.59 16.18
CA HIS A 64 4.04 -8.69 15.41
C HIS A 64 5.07 -9.84 15.33
N PRO A 65 4.68 -11.11 15.59
CA PRO A 65 5.61 -12.24 15.63
C PRO A 65 6.44 -12.42 14.35
N VAL A 66 5.89 -12.04 13.18
CA VAL A 66 6.63 -12.06 11.91
C VAL A 66 7.82 -11.11 11.94
N VAL A 67 7.65 -9.87 12.42
CA VAL A 67 8.70 -8.85 12.46
C VAL A 67 9.79 -9.26 13.44
N GLN A 68 9.40 -9.74 14.63
CA GLN A 68 10.35 -10.22 15.64
C GLN A 68 11.23 -11.36 15.11
N LYS A 69 10.64 -12.32 14.37
CA LYS A 69 11.41 -13.42 13.76
C LYS A 69 12.30 -12.91 12.63
N LEU A 70 11.81 -12.02 11.76
CA LEU A 70 12.60 -11.45 10.67
C LEU A 70 13.84 -10.71 11.17
N ALA A 71 13.70 -9.93 12.25
CA ALA A 71 14.80 -9.18 12.84
C ALA A 71 15.98 -10.08 13.28
N THR A 72 15.73 -11.36 13.57
CA THR A 72 16.77 -12.33 13.99
C THR A 72 17.50 -13.02 12.84
N LEU A 73 17.04 -12.85 11.59
CA LEU A 73 17.66 -13.51 10.45
C LEU A 73 19.02 -12.87 10.11
N ASP A 74 19.99 -13.70 9.77
CA ASP A 74 21.19 -13.27 9.07
C ASP A 74 20.86 -12.97 7.59
N PRO A 75 21.67 -12.18 6.87
CA PRO A 75 21.50 -11.99 5.44
C PRO A 75 21.57 -13.31 4.64
N GLY A 76 20.64 -13.47 3.70
CA GLY A 76 20.53 -14.65 2.83
C GLY A 76 19.09 -15.06 2.50
N PHE A 77 18.96 -16.13 1.72
CA PHE A 77 17.68 -16.70 1.32
C PHE A 77 17.24 -17.84 2.25
N TYR A 78 16.00 -17.78 2.72
CA TYR A 78 15.37 -18.77 3.59
C TYR A 78 14.11 -19.33 2.92
N ALA A 79 14.17 -20.58 2.46
CA ALA A 79 13.02 -21.27 1.90
C ALA A 79 11.89 -21.40 2.94
N GLN A 80 10.65 -21.15 2.52
CA GLN A 80 9.48 -21.21 3.39
C GLN A 80 8.46 -22.21 2.84
N GLN A 81 7.69 -22.85 3.73
CA GLN A 81 6.63 -23.77 3.35
C GLN A 81 5.58 -23.88 4.46
N GLY A 82 4.32 -23.65 4.09
CA GLY A 82 3.16 -23.94 4.93
C GLY A 82 2.93 -22.95 6.09
N PRO A 83 1.89 -23.20 6.91
CA PRO A 83 1.33 -22.25 7.87
C PRO A 83 2.24 -21.89 9.05
N ASN A 84 3.18 -22.77 9.40
CA ASN A 84 4.07 -22.57 10.55
C ASN A 84 5.41 -21.89 10.16
N SER A 85 5.51 -21.44 8.92
CA SER A 85 6.71 -20.80 8.36
C SER A 85 6.65 -19.27 8.48
N LEU A 86 7.63 -18.56 7.92
CA LEU A 86 7.57 -17.11 7.72
C LEU A 86 6.83 -16.71 6.43
N GLY A 87 6.27 -17.67 5.71
CA GLY A 87 5.53 -17.41 4.47
C GLY A 87 4.36 -16.45 4.69
N LEU A 88 4.22 -15.49 3.79
CA LEU A 88 3.12 -14.53 3.82
C LEU A 88 1.84 -15.18 3.31
N ASP A 89 0.73 -14.88 3.98
CA ASP A 89 -0.61 -15.14 3.48
C ASP A 89 -1.48 -13.91 3.78
N PHE A 90 -1.89 -13.19 2.75
CA PHE A 90 -2.63 -11.93 2.90
C PHE A 90 -4.04 -12.16 3.45
N LEU A 91 -4.59 -13.36 3.23
CA LEU A 91 -5.97 -13.70 3.60
C LEU A 91 -6.05 -14.41 4.96
N ARG A 92 -4.96 -15.05 5.39
CA ARG A 92 -4.92 -15.86 6.63
C ARG A 92 -3.89 -15.39 7.66
N GLY A 93 -2.95 -14.52 7.28
CA GLY A 93 -1.82 -14.12 8.11
C GLY A 93 -2.13 -13.08 9.19
N ASN A 94 -3.32 -12.49 9.20
CA ASN A 94 -3.80 -11.51 10.19
C ASN A 94 -2.88 -10.28 10.41
N PHE A 95 -2.11 -9.88 9.41
CA PHE A 95 -1.33 -8.63 9.44
C PHE A 95 -1.88 -7.57 8.47
N LEU A 96 -2.82 -7.96 7.61
CA LEU A 96 -3.33 -7.16 6.51
C LEU A 96 -4.85 -7.11 6.52
N ASP A 97 -5.41 -5.90 6.56
CA ASP A 97 -6.84 -5.69 6.28
C ASP A 97 -7.03 -5.48 4.78
N VAL A 98 -7.47 -6.54 4.11
CA VAL A 98 -7.66 -6.57 2.65
C VAL A 98 -8.69 -5.54 2.15
N HIS A 99 -9.61 -5.08 3.00
CA HIS A 99 -10.60 -4.07 2.66
C HIS A 99 -10.03 -2.64 2.60
N LYS A 100 -8.83 -2.42 3.15
CA LYS A 100 -8.14 -1.12 3.13
C LYS A 100 -7.21 -0.96 1.93
N GLY A 101 -7.12 -1.97 1.07
CA GLY A 101 -6.31 -1.96 -0.14
C GLY A 101 -6.65 -0.77 -1.01
N ILE A 102 -5.64 -0.15 -1.62
CA ILE A 102 -5.85 0.94 -2.54
C ILE A 102 -5.88 0.34 -3.95
N LEU A 103 -7.03 0.45 -4.62
CA LEU A 103 -7.17 0.03 -6.00
C LEU A 103 -6.52 1.10 -6.91
N GLY A 104 -5.66 0.67 -7.83
CA GLY A 104 -5.07 1.55 -8.84
C GLY A 104 -6.09 2.03 -9.87
N ALA A 105 -5.81 3.14 -10.55
CA ALA A 105 -6.67 3.67 -11.60
C ALA A 105 -6.72 2.73 -12.83
N ALA A 106 -7.90 2.59 -13.44
CA ALA A 106 -8.15 1.72 -14.60
C ALA A 106 -7.57 2.26 -15.91
N ALA A 107 -7.42 3.58 -16.03
CA ALA A 107 -6.92 4.19 -17.24
C ALA A 107 -5.41 3.96 -17.34
N ALA A 108 -4.96 3.53 -18.53
CA ALA A 108 -3.56 3.43 -18.90
C ALA A 108 -2.82 4.67 -18.40
N ALA A 109 -2.12 4.52 -17.27
CA ALA A 109 -1.28 5.56 -16.74
C ALA A 109 -0.25 5.82 -17.83
N THR A 110 -0.39 6.94 -18.53
CA THR A 110 0.74 7.55 -19.23
C THR A 110 1.90 7.48 -18.24
N THR A 111 2.99 6.83 -18.62
CA THR A 111 4.15 6.59 -17.78
C THR A 111 4.56 7.91 -17.11
N GLY A 112 4.38 8.05 -15.79
CA GLY A 112 4.64 9.29 -15.04
C GLY A 112 3.43 10.17 -14.73
N GLY A 113 2.21 9.71 -15.00
CA GLY A 113 0.99 10.36 -14.53
C GLY A 113 0.75 10.16 -13.01
N PRO A 114 -0.10 10.99 -12.40
CA PRO A 114 -0.38 11.00 -10.94
C PRO A 114 -1.06 9.72 -10.39
N HIS A 115 -1.28 8.71 -11.23
CA HIS A 115 -1.94 7.43 -10.92
C HIS A 115 -0.98 6.22 -10.96
N ASP A 116 0.32 6.49 -11.09
CA ASP A 116 1.38 5.49 -11.22
C ASP A 116 1.70 4.89 -9.83
N ILE A 117 1.73 3.55 -9.72
CA ILE A 117 2.18 2.82 -8.52
C ILE A 117 3.58 3.27 -8.09
N LEU A 118 4.41 3.73 -9.03
CA LEU A 118 5.72 4.29 -8.73
C LEU A 118 5.65 5.56 -7.88
N GLY A 119 4.54 6.32 -7.93
CA GLY A 119 4.29 7.42 -7.02
C GLY A 119 4.07 6.99 -5.56
N TYR A 120 3.91 5.68 -5.31
CA TYR A 120 3.93 5.08 -3.98
C TYR A 120 5.26 4.39 -3.69
N LEU A 121 5.79 3.60 -4.64
CA LEU A 121 6.98 2.79 -4.40
C LEU A 121 8.28 3.61 -4.40
N ASN A 122 8.42 4.62 -5.28
CA ASN A 122 9.66 5.37 -5.41
C ASN A 122 10.10 6.03 -4.09
N PRO A 123 9.24 6.74 -3.34
CA PRO A 123 9.65 7.32 -2.06
C PRO A 123 10.15 6.26 -1.06
N ILE A 124 9.54 5.08 -1.02
CA ILE A 124 9.89 4.03 -0.04
C ILE A 124 11.22 3.37 -0.41
N LEU A 125 11.31 2.89 -1.66
CA LEU A 125 12.43 2.08 -2.10
C LEU A 125 13.68 2.93 -2.34
N ASN A 126 13.54 4.18 -2.81
CA ASN A 126 14.68 5.09 -2.88
C ASN A 126 15.21 5.44 -1.48
N ARG A 127 14.32 5.59 -0.49
CA ARG A 127 14.72 5.81 0.90
C ARG A 127 15.42 4.58 1.48
N ALA A 128 14.90 3.38 1.23
CA ALA A 128 15.55 2.14 1.65
C ALA A 128 16.97 2.02 1.08
N VAL A 129 17.16 2.38 -0.19
CA VAL A 129 18.50 2.45 -0.83
C VAL A 129 19.38 3.51 -0.17
N ALA A 130 18.86 4.71 0.04
CA ALA A 130 19.63 5.83 0.60
C ALA A 130 20.07 5.58 2.06
N GLU A 131 19.22 4.95 2.87
CA GLU A 131 19.51 4.62 4.27
C GLU A 131 20.26 3.28 4.43
N GLY A 132 20.41 2.50 3.36
CA GLY A 132 20.97 1.14 3.45
C GLY A 132 20.13 0.23 4.34
N ALA A 133 18.80 0.38 4.30
CA ALA A 133 17.87 -0.35 5.15
C ALA A 133 17.88 -1.86 4.85
N ASP A 134 17.66 -2.65 5.89
CA ASP A 134 17.43 -4.09 5.73
C ASP A 134 16.10 -4.30 5.00
N ILE A 135 16.14 -5.12 3.94
CA ILE A 135 14.97 -5.51 3.16
C ILE A 135 14.75 -7.02 3.26
N TYR A 136 13.48 -7.41 3.33
CA TYR A 136 13.00 -8.78 3.38
C TYR A 136 12.05 -8.97 2.20
N ILE A 137 12.51 -9.67 1.17
CA ILE A 137 11.77 -9.82 -0.08
C ILE A 137 11.20 -11.24 -0.13
N TYR A 138 9.88 -11.34 -0.30
CA TYR A 138 9.14 -12.60 -0.42
C TYR A 138 8.74 -12.85 -1.86
N GLY A 139 8.88 -14.11 -2.27
CA GLY A 139 8.51 -14.55 -3.61
C GLY A 139 9.22 -15.82 -4.02
N GLN A 140 9.28 -16.07 -5.31
CA GLN A 140 9.93 -17.21 -5.92
C GLN A 140 11.40 -16.92 -6.23
N LYS A 141 12.33 -17.75 -5.72
CA LYS A 141 13.74 -17.65 -6.11
C LYS A 141 13.91 -17.99 -7.59
N TYR A 142 14.68 -17.20 -8.35
CA TYR A 142 15.00 -17.52 -9.75
C TYR A 142 15.66 -18.90 -9.89
N PRO A 143 15.35 -19.69 -10.93
CA PRO A 143 16.02 -20.98 -11.19
C PRO A 143 17.51 -20.78 -11.42
N ALA A 144 18.32 -21.79 -11.09
CA ALA A 144 19.76 -21.74 -11.33
C ALA A 144 20.13 -21.55 -12.82
N SER A 145 19.21 -21.89 -13.73
CA SER A 145 19.32 -21.66 -15.17
C SER A 145 18.98 -20.23 -15.62
N SER A 146 18.49 -19.37 -14.71
CA SER A 146 18.15 -17.97 -15.03
C SER A 146 19.40 -17.15 -15.30
N LYS A 147 19.28 -16.15 -16.18
CA LYS A 147 20.33 -15.13 -16.40
C LYS A 147 20.47 -14.19 -15.20
N LEU A 148 19.39 -14.02 -14.43
CA LEU A 148 19.35 -13.20 -13.22
C LEU A 148 19.37 -14.11 -11.99
N GLN A 149 20.09 -13.70 -10.96
CA GLN A 149 20.08 -14.34 -9.64
C GLN A 149 19.31 -13.45 -8.67
N GLY A 150 18.48 -14.05 -7.82
CA GLY A 150 17.58 -13.31 -6.93
C GLY A 150 16.17 -13.89 -6.92
N ILE A 151 15.14 -13.03 -6.92
CA ILE A 151 13.76 -13.38 -6.58
C ILE A 151 12.73 -12.65 -7.47
N HIS A 152 11.59 -13.29 -7.75
CA HIS A 152 10.47 -12.73 -8.51
C HIS A 152 9.13 -13.17 -7.92
N ASP A 153 8.01 -12.93 -8.62
CA ASP A 153 6.64 -13.23 -8.15
C ASP A 153 6.33 -12.53 -6.82
N ILE A 154 6.70 -11.26 -6.74
CA ILE A 154 6.55 -10.39 -5.56
C ILE A 154 5.17 -9.72 -5.63
N HIS A 155 4.14 -10.54 -5.47
CA HIS A 155 2.73 -10.16 -5.31
C HIS A 155 1.96 -11.32 -4.66
N MET A 156 0.69 -11.15 -4.35
CA MET A 156 -0.19 -12.21 -3.85
C MET A 156 -0.20 -13.40 -4.81
N ASN A 157 0.12 -14.60 -4.33
CA ASN A 157 0.29 -15.82 -5.14
C ASN A 157 -0.85 -16.82 -4.87
N GLN A 158 -2.07 -16.28 -4.76
CA GLN A 158 -3.32 -17.01 -4.59
C GLN A 158 -4.50 -16.23 -5.20
N GLY A 159 -5.65 -16.88 -5.38
CA GLY A 159 -6.84 -16.25 -5.93
C GLY A 159 -6.79 -15.98 -7.44
N ASN A 160 -5.85 -16.58 -8.16
CA ASN A 160 -5.76 -16.46 -9.61
C ASN A 160 -6.80 -17.34 -10.33
N ALA A 161 -7.36 -16.84 -11.43
CA ALA A 161 -8.21 -17.60 -12.34
C ALA A 161 -7.51 -17.89 -13.69
N GLY A 162 -8.17 -18.67 -14.56
CA GLY A 162 -7.67 -18.96 -15.92
C GLY A 162 -6.30 -19.66 -15.95
N GLN A 163 -5.42 -19.18 -16.83
CA GLN A 163 -4.09 -19.77 -17.09
C GLN A 163 -3.14 -19.70 -15.88
N TRP A 164 -3.38 -18.82 -14.92
CA TRP A 164 -2.53 -18.59 -13.75
C TRP A 164 -2.98 -19.38 -12.50
N LYS A 165 -4.02 -20.22 -12.60
CA LYS A 165 -4.50 -21.07 -11.48
C LYS A 165 -3.42 -22.01 -10.93
N GLY A 166 -2.45 -22.37 -11.76
CA GLY A 166 -1.34 -23.25 -11.40
C GLY A 166 -0.48 -22.70 -10.26
N ASP A 167 -0.38 -21.36 -10.19
CA ASP A 167 0.50 -20.64 -9.26
C ASP A 167 -0.15 -20.42 -7.89
N ASN A 168 -1.44 -20.73 -7.74
CA ASN A 168 -2.16 -20.57 -6.48
C ASN A 168 -1.64 -21.51 -5.39
N GLY A 169 -1.49 -20.94 -4.19
CA GLY A 169 -1.19 -21.65 -2.95
C GLY A 169 -1.28 -20.73 -1.73
N THR A 170 -1.59 -21.29 -0.57
CA THR A 170 -1.60 -20.57 0.71
C THR A 170 -0.19 -20.44 1.29
N TYR A 171 0.06 -19.41 2.09
CA TYR A 171 1.36 -19.17 2.75
C TYR A 171 2.55 -19.04 1.78
N GLN A 172 2.31 -18.45 0.61
CA GLN A 172 3.33 -18.21 -0.41
C GLN A 172 3.17 -16.85 -1.11
N ASP A 173 2.45 -15.92 -0.51
CA ASP A 173 2.31 -14.59 -1.08
C ASP A 173 3.66 -13.87 -1.10
N GLY A 174 3.90 -13.14 -2.17
CA GLY A 174 5.04 -12.25 -2.33
C GLY A 174 4.80 -10.88 -1.70
N GLY A 175 5.87 -10.16 -1.42
CA GLY A 175 5.80 -8.87 -0.74
C GLY A 175 7.18 -8.39 -0.29
N ILE A 176 7.24 -7.18 0.24
CA ILE A 176 8.48 -6.60 0.74
C ILE A 176 8.23 -6.07 2.14
N ILE A 177 9.10 -6.39 3.07
CA ILE A 177 9.16 -5.77 4.40
C ILE A 177 10.51 -5.06 4.52
N ILE A 178 10.54 -3.86 5.07
CA ILE A 178 11.72 -3.01 5.18
C ILE A 178 11.89 -2.60 6.63
N ALA A 179 13.08 -2.81 7.18
CA ALA A 179 13.45 -2.33 8.50
C ALA A 179 14.29 -1.07 8.37
N PHE A 180 13.67 0.08 8.63
CA PHE A 180 14.39 1.33 8.85
C PHE A 180 14.92 1.39 10.28
N SER A 181 15.78 2.37 10.56
CA SER A 181 16.39 2.54 11.88
C SER A 181 15.38 2.81 13.01
N ASP A 182 14.21 3.36 12.68
CA ASP A 182 13.19 3.81 13.63
C ASP A 182 11.85 3.10 13.52
N HIS A 183 11.54 2.45 12.40
CA HIS A 183 10.28 1.76 12.16
C HIS A 183 10.39 0.69 11.08
N TRP A 184 9.32 -0.08 10.91
CA TRP A 184 9.21 -1.09 9.86
C TRP A 184 8.11 -0.71 8.88
N GLU A 185 8.35 -0.98 7.61
CA GLU A 185 7.34 -0.80 6.55
C GLU A 185 7.08 -2.11 5.80
N GLY A 186 5.86 -2.29 5.32
CA GLY A 186 5.45 -3.41 4.47
C GLY A 186 4.85 -2.92 3.16
N ILE A 187 5.19 -3.57 2.05
CA ILE A 187 4.65 -3.34 0.71
C ILE A 187 4.06 -4.65 0.22
N PHE A 188 2.74 -4.67 0.07
CA PHE A 188 1.97 -5.84 -0.34
C PHE A 188 1.15 -5.49 -1.58
N LEU A 189 1.16 -6.38 -2.57
CA LEU A 189 0.58 -6.15 -3.89
C LEU A 189 -0.29 -7.33 -4.29
N ALA A 190 -1.44 -7.08 -4.88
CA ALA A 190 -2.27 -8.07 -5.54
C ALA A 190 -2.72 -7.54 -6.90
N PHE A 191 -3.09 -8.43 -7.83
CA PHE A 191 -3.78 -8.01 -9.04
C PHE A 191 -5.25 -7.78 -8.75
N ALA A 192 -5.85 -6.74 -9.35
CA ALA A 192 -7.26 -6.42 -9.13
C ALA A 192 -8.21 -7.57 -9.54
N VAL A 193 -7.76 -8.45 -10.43
CA VAL A 193 -8.50 -9.63 -10.91
C VAL A 193 -8.40 -10.85 -9.97
N GLN A 194 -7.55 -10.82 -8.94
CA GLN A 194 -7.49 -11.90 -7.96
C GLN A 194 -8.66 -11.80 -6.99
N THR A 195 -9.13 -12.93 -6.47
CA THR A 195 -10.18 -12.95 -5.45
C THR A 195 -9.62 -12.65 -4.06
N TYR A 196 -10.40 -11.91 -3.27
CA TYR A 196 -10.04 -11.61 -1.88
C TYR A 196 -10.46 -12.72 -0.90
N GLN A 197 -11.05 -13.81 -1.41
CA GLN A 197 -11.32 -15.05 -0.70
C GLN A 197 -10.78 -16.23 -1.51
N THR A 198 -10.26 -17.24 -0.82
CA THR A 198 -9.74 -18.46 -1.45
C THR A 198 -10.07 -19.71 -0.63
N ASP A 199 -10.07 -20.88 -1.29
CA ASP A 199 -10.15 -22.17 -0.59
C ASP A 199 -8.83 -22.50 0.13
N ASP A 200 -8.76 -23.64 0.83
CA ASP A 200 -7.56 -24.09 1.55
C ASP A 200 -6.33 -24.33 0.64
N GLY A 201 -6.54 -24.44 -0.68
CA GLY A 201 -5.49 -24.54 -1.69
C GLY A 201 -5.10 -23.21 -2.33
N GLY A 202 -5.70 -22.09 -1.90
CA GLY A 202 -5.48 -20.77 -2.49
C GLY A 202 -6.23 -20.54 -3.81
N GLN A 203 -7.16 -21.42 -4.21
CA GLN A 203 -7.95 -21.24 -5.41
C GLN A 203 -9.05 -20.18 -5.21
N PRO A 204 -9.43 -19.43 -6.26
CA PRO A 204 -10.31 -18.29 -6.12
C PRO A 204 -11.74 -18.68 -5.72
N ILE A 205 -12.30 -17.93 -4.76
CA ILE A 205 -13.72 -18.00 -4.37
C ILE A 205 -14.34 -16.61 -4.49
N GLY A 206 -15.50 -16.53 -5.14
CA GLY A 206 -16.35 -15.34 -5.13
C GLY A 206 -15.75 -14.16 -5.89
N GLN A 207 -15.80 -12.99 -5.24
CA GLN A 207 -15.51 -11.71 -5.86
C GLN A 207 -14.01 -11.38 -5.92
N THR A 208 -13.65 -10.64 -6.96
CA THR A 208 -12.32 -10.07 -7.17
C THR A 208 -12.07 -8.86 -6.27
N PHE A 209 -10.81 -8.50 -6.10
CA PHE A 209 -10.43 -7.25 -5.46
C PHE A 209 -10.99 -6.01 -6.17
N ALA A 210 -11.08 -6.04 -7.50
CA ALA A 210 -11.69 -4.97 -8.28
C ALA A 210 -13.14 -4.74 -7.84
N GLN A 211 -13.94 -5.81 -7.70
CA GLN A 211 -15.33 -5.73 -7.25
C GLN A 211 -15.42 -5.25 -5.80
N LEU A 212 -14.59 -5.83 -4.92
CA LEU A 212 -14.55 -5.45 -3.50
C LEU A 212 -14.28 -3.95 -3.29
N LEU A 213 -13.25 -3.43 -3.97
CA LEU A 213 -12.70 -2.11 -3.68
C LEU A 213 -13.26 -0.99 -4.56
N SER A 214 -13.95 -1.31 -5.65
CA SER A 214 -14.69 -0.32 -6.45
C SER A 214 -16.07 0.00 -5.90
N GLY A 215 -16.54 -0.72 -4.89
CA GLY A 215 -17.90 -0.58 -4.36
C GLY A 215 -18.99 -1.10 -5.30
N GLN A 216 -18.62 -1.81 -6.37
CA GLN A 216 -19.57 -2.54 -7.21
C GLN A 216 -20.07 -3.77 -6.44
N THR A 217 -21.20 -3.63 -5.76
CA THR A 217 -22.00 -4.76 -5.33
C THR A 217 -22.66 -5.38 -6.56
N ASP A 218 -22.51 -6.69 -6.77
CA ASP A 218 -23.37 -7.42 -7.71
C ASP A 218 -24.84 -7.14 -7.35
N PRO A 219 -25.73 -6.88 -8.34
CA PRO A 219 -27.17 -6.75 -8.09
C PRO A 219 -27.83 -8.03 -7.52
N GLU A 220 -27.12 -9.16 -7.45
CA GLU A 220 -27.72 -10.47 -7.15
C GLU A 220 -27.49 -11.03 -5.73
N THR A 221 -26.94 -10.26 -4.78
CA THR A 221 -26.86 -10.69 -3.38
C THR A 221 -27.39 -9.69 -2.36
N GLU A 222 -28.32 -8.81 -2.78
CA GLU A 222 -29.32 -8.31 -1.83
C GLU A 222 -30.35 -9.42 -1.60
N THR A 223 -30.02 -10.36 -0.72
CA THR A 223 -31.09 -11.08 0.00
C THR A 223 -31.94 -10.00 0.66
N PRO A 224 -33.27 -9.96 0.46
CA PRO A 224 -34.13 -9.00 1.13
C PRO A 224 -33.89 -9.05 2.64
N PRO A 225 -33.94 -7.92 3.37
CA PRO A 225 -33.81 -7.96 4.82
C PRO A 225 -34.84 -8.96 5.36
N ALA A 226 -34.34 -9.97 6.08
CA ALA A 226 -35.20 -10.88 6.81
C ALA A 226 -36.14 -10.06 7.71
N PRO A 227 -37.40 -10.48 7.86
CA PRO A 227 -38.35 -9.76 8.72
C PRO A 227 -37.79 -9.67 10.15
N PRO A 228 -38.12 -8.60 10.90
CA PRO A 228 -37.55 -8.39 12.22
C PRO A 228 -37.99 -9.52 13.15
N ALA A 229 -37.05 -10.40 13.48
CA ALA A 229 -37.16 -11.26 14.65
C ALA A 229 -36.73 -10.41 15.86
N GLY A 230 -37.55 -10.44 16.90
CA GLY A 230 -37.52 -9.52 18.04
C GLY A 230 -36.27 -9.57 18.92
N ASP A 231 -36.14 -8.48 19.67
CA ASP A 231 -35.47 -8.21 20.95
C ASP A 231 -34.33 -9.12 21.48
N ASP A 232 -33.28 -8.41 21.94
CA ASP A 232 -32.10 -8.82 22.73
C ASP A 232 -30.99 -9.63 22.01
N ASP A 233 -29.68 -9.38 22.13
CA ASP A 233 -28.86 -8.67 23.12
C ASP A 233 -27.62 -8.07 22.39
N GLY A 234 -27.11 -6.95 22.89
CA GLY A 234 -26.09 -6.15 22.23
C GLY A 234 -24.70 -6.79 22.24
N THR A 235 -24.27 -7.35 21.11
CA THR A 235 -22.85 -7.44 20.68
C THR A 235 -22.78 -7.98 19.25
N ARG A 236 -23.34 -7.26 18.28
CA ARG A 236 -22.98 -7.51 16.88
C ARG A 236 -21.67 -6.78 16.57
N PRO A 237 -20.59 -7.45 16.15
CA PRO A 237 -19.41 -6.76 15.65
C PRO A 237 -19.86 -5.84 14.51
N GLN A 238 -19.57 -4.55 14.62
CA GLN A 238 -19.78 -3.66 13.49
C GLN A 238 -18.92 -4.18 12.34
N PRO A 239 -19.47 -4.34 11.12
CA PRO A 239 -18.63 -4.63 9.96
C PRO A 239 -17.54 -3.55 9.86
N PRO A 240 -16.32 -3.89 9.42
CA PRO A 240 -15.25 -2.90 9.28
C PRO A 240 -15.79 -1.71 8.50
N SER A 241 -15.63 -0.52 9.07
CA SER A 241 -16.11 0.73 8.49
C SER A 241 -15.53 0.84 7.08
N ARG A 242 -16.41 0.88 6.06
CA ARG A 242 -15.97 1.06 4.67
C ARG A 242 -15.06 2.30 4.60
N PRO A 243 -13.93 2.22 3.88
CA PRO A 243 -13.06 3.38 3.69
C PRO A 243 -13.85 4.56 3.14
N LEU A 244 -13.51 5.78 3.58
CA LEU A 244 -14.10 7.00 3.02
C LEU A 244 -13.78 7.10 1.53
N ALA A 245 -14.75 7.55 0.73
CA ALA A 245 -14.54 7.74 -0.71
C ALA A 245 -13.47 8.80 -1.00
N VAL A 246 -13.42 9.89 -0.22
CA VAL A 246 -12.39 10.93 -0.31
C VAL A 246 -11.76 11.14 1.06
N SER A 247 -10.43 11.16 1.13
CA SER A 247 -9.71 11.25 2.39
C SER A 247 -8.31 11.87 2.26
N ILE A 248 -7.78 12.33 3.39
CA ILE A 248 -6.37 12.70 3.52
C ILE A 248 -5.55 11.41 3.65
N GLN A 249 -4.72 11.12 2.65
CA GLN A 249 -3.88 9.92 2.64
C GLN A 249 -2.50 10.18 3.24
N ALA A 250 -1.88 11.31 2.89
CA ALA A 250 -0.54 11.66 3.33
C ALA A 250 -0.33 13.18 3.35
N ALA A 251 0.74 13.62 4.00
CA ALA A 251 1.20 15.00 3.94
C ALA A 251 2.74 15.07 3.93
N LEU A 252 3.29 15.97 3.12
CA LEU A 252 4.65 16.46 3.28
C LEU A 252 4.57 17.61 4.28
N VAL A 253 4.82 17.29 5.55
CA VAL A 253 4.75 18.26 6.67
C VAL A 253 6.06 19.03 6.84
N ASN A 254 7.19 18.36 6.62
CA ASN A 254 8.52 18.94 6.76
C ASN A 254 9.24 18.89 5.41
N PRO A 255 9.03 19.86 4.51
CA PRO A 255 9.71 19.90 3.22
C PRO A 255 11.24 20.13 3.37
N VAL A 256 12.01 19.84 2.31
CA VAL A 256 13.44 20.20 2.30
C VAL A 256 13.58 21.69 2.04
N GLY A 257 14.33 22.40 2.89
CA GLY A 257 14.53 23.85 2.79
C GLY A 257 13.42 24.67 3.48
N PRO A 258 13.45 26.01 3.36
CA PRO A 258 12.49 26.87 4.05
C PRO A 258 11.05 26.65 3.55
N ASP A 259 10.11 26.43 4.48
CA ASP A 259 8.70 26.10 4.20
C ASP A 259 8.03 27.02 3.15
N GLU A 260 8.30 28.33 3.23
CA GLU A 260 7.74 29.36 2.33
C GLU A 260 8.40 29.36 0.93
N ALA A 261 9.70 29.11 0.83
CA ALA A 261 10.43 29.08 -0.44
C ALA A 261 10.12 27.82 -1.25
N ALA A 262 9.77 26.74 -0.57
CA ALA A 262 9.52 25.45 -1.14
C ALA A 262 8.17 25.41 -1.91
N ALA A 263 7.14 26.16 -1.49
CA ALA A 263 5.84 26.20 -2.16
C ALA A 263 5.88 26.71 -3.61
N ALA A 264 6.81 27.63 -3.93
CA ALA A 264 6.97 28.20 -5.28
C ALA A 264 7.59 27.23 -6.30
N HIS A 265 8.25 26.17 -5.84
CA HIS A 265 8.91 25.17 -6.68
C HIS A 265 8.33 23.75 -6.53
N GLY A 266 7.15 23.62 -5.94
CA GLY A 266 6.50 22.32 -5.70
C GLY A 266 7.17 21.48 -4.62
N GLN A 267 7.93 22.13 -3.73
CA GLN A 267 8.69 21.52 -2.65
C GLN A 267 8.08 21.80 -1.27
N GLY A 268 7.07 22.66 -1.14
CA GLY A 268 6.52 23.09 0.16
C GLY A 268 5.51 22.13 0.77
N GLU A 269 4.95 22.53 1.91
CA GLU A 269 3.95 21.73 2.61
C GLU A 269 2.79 21.35 1.70
N THR A 270 2.51 20.05 1.65
CA THR A 270 1.61 19.47 0.67
C THR A 270 0.75 18.40 1.31
N VAL A 271 -0.56 18.43 1.05
CA VAL A 271 -1.50 17.39 1.46
C VAL A 271 -1.90 16.55 0.26
N TYR A 272 -1.85 15.23 0.40
CA TYR A 272 -2.24 14.26 -0.62
C TYR A 272 -3.64 13.74 -0.31
N ILE A 273 -4.59 14.08 -1.17
CA ILE A 273 -5.98 13.66 -1.07
C ILE A 273 -6.20 12.43 -1.95
N LEU A 274 -6.71 11.34 -1.38
CA LEU A 274 -7.07 10.12 -2.08
C LEU A 274 -8.57 10.11 -2.39
N ASN A 275 -8.92 9.65 -3.58
CA ASN A 275 -10.26 9.30 -4.00
C ASN A 275 -10.30 7.78 -4.28
N ARG A 276 -10.99 7.04 -3.42
CA ARG A 276 -11.25 5.60 -3.55
C ARG A 276 -12.50 5.30 -4.38
N GLY A 277 -13.32 6.30 -4.67
CA GLY A 277 -14.53 6.17 -5.47
C GLY A 277 -14.24 5.91 -6.95
N ASP A 278 -15.30 5.50 -7.65
CA ASP A 278 -15.34 5.15 -9.08
C ASP A 278 -15.55 6.37 -9.99
N GLN A 279 -15.89 7.53 -9.42
CA GLN A 279 -16.07 8.80 -10.13
C GLN A 279 -15.03 9.85 -9.73
N PRO A 280 -14.60 10.72 -10.66
CA PRO A 280 -13.81 11.91 -10.31
C PRO A 280 -14.57 12.82 -9.35
N VAL A 281 -13.87 13.38 -8.35
CA VAL A 281 -14.44 14.33 -7.38
C VAL A 281 -13.81 15.70 -7.56
N ALA A 282 -14.64 16.71 -7.81
CA ALA A 282 -14.23 18.11 -7.75
C ALA A 282 -14.25 18.60 -6.29
N LEU A 283 -13.18 19.25 -5.88
CA LEU A 283 -13.00 19.75 -4.51
C LEU A 283 -13.16 21.28 -4.43
N GLU A 284 -13.82 21.91 -5.42
CA GLU A 284 -14.09 23.35 -5.37
C GLU A 284 -14.87 23.71 -4.10
N GLY A 285 -14.39 24.71 -3.37
CA GLY A 285 -15.01 25.16 -2.12
C GLY A 285 -14.73 24.30 -0.89
N TRP A 286 -14.11 23.12 -1.05
CA TRP A 286 -13.64 22.31 0.09
C TRP A 286 -12.53 23.04 0.84
N THR A 287 -12.30 22.67 2.09
CA THR A 287 -11.26 23.30 2.92
C THR A 287 -10.32 22.26 3.52
N ILE A 288 -9.02 22.58 3.51
CA ILE A 288 -8.00 21.93 4.31
C ILE A 288 -7.66 22.88 5.46
N ALA A 289 -7.61 22.38 6.69
CA ALA A 289 -7.26 23.19 7.85
C ALA A 289 -6.30 22.46 8.81
N ASN A 290 -5.44 23.23 9.49
CA ASN A 290 -4.55 22.72 10.53
C ASN A 290 -5.22 22.75 11.92
N GLY A 291 -4.52 22.20 12.92
CA GLY A 291 -5.00 22.16 14.31
C GLY A 291 -5.15 23.51 15.01
N THR A 292 -4.63 24.60 14.44
CA THR A 292 -4.80 25.97 14.98
C THR A 292 -5.98 26.71 14.36
N GLY A 293 -6.67 26.09 13.40
CA GLY A 293 -7.85 26.64 12.72
C GLY A 293 -7.54 27.48 11.48
N GLN A 294 -6.27 27.58 11.06
CA GLN A 294 -5.93 28.17 9.76
C GLN A 294 -6.41 27.23 8.66
N ALA A 295 -7.04 27.77 7.62
CA ALA A 295 -7.69 26.99 6.57
C ALA A 295 -7.42 27.57 5.18
N GLN A 296 -7.30 26.69 4.19
CA GLN A 296 -7.20 27.02 2.78
C GLN A 296 -8.40 26.42 2.04
N THR A 297 -9.14 27.27 1.34
CA THR A 297 -10.19 26.84 0.41
C THR A 297 -9.57 26.36 -0.90
N LEU A 298 -10.00 25.20 -1.36
CA LEU A 298 -9.52 24.57 -2.59
C LEU A 298 -10.25 25.17 -3.79
N ARG A 299 -9.48 25.45 -4.85
CA ARG A 299 -9.95 26.02 -6.12
C ARG A 299 -9.39 25.21 -7.28
N ALA A 300 -10.25 24.86 -8.23
CA ALA A 300 -9.92 24.09 -9.42
C ALA A 300 -9.15 22.78 -9.15
N VAL A 301 -9.40 22.14 -7.99
CA VAL A 301 -8.83 20.83 -7.66
C VAL A 301 -9.82 19.74 -8.01
N GLN A 302 -9.38 18.75 -8.78
CA GLN A 302 -10.12 17.53 -9.05
C GLN A 302 -9.24 16.33 -8.76
N VAL A 303 -9.84 15.30 -8.14
CA VAL A 303 -9.20 14.02 -7.88
C VAL A 303 -9.92 12.96 -8.72
N PRO A 304 -9.26 12.37 -9.75
CA PRO A 304 -9.85 11.29 -10.53
C PRO A 304 -10.25 10.09 -9.67
N ALA A 305 -11.08 9.21 -10.22
CA ALA A 305 -11.42 7.94 -9.59
C ALA A 305 -10.17 7.10 -9.29
N HIS A 306 -10.15 6.42 -8.16
CA HIS A 306 -9.05 5.53 -7.73
C HIS A 306 -7.66 6.18 -7.80
N SER A 307 -7.56 7.45 -7.37
CA SER A 307 -6.37 8.28 -7.51
C SER A 307 -6.07 9.10 -6.26
N LYS A 308 -4.83 9.56 -6.12
CA LYS A 308 -4.47 10.70 -5.26
C LYS A 308 -4.21 12.00 -6.03
N ARG A 309 -4.31 13.13 -5.33
CA ARG A 309 -3.91 14.46 -5.81
C ARG A 309 -3.08 15.17 -4.74
N ALA A 310 -1.92 15.68 -5.13
CA ALA A 310 -1.13 16.58 -4.30
C ALA A 310 -1.74 17.99 -4.32
N VAL A 311 -1.87 18.59 -3.15
CA VAL A 311 -2.41 19.94 -2.94
C VAL A 311 -1.42 20.70 -2.07
N ALA A 312 -0.76 21.71 -2.64
CA ALA A 312 0.08 22.62 -1.86
C ALA A 312 -0.80 23.46 -0.91
N VAL A 313 -0.35 23.66 0.32
CA VAL A 313 -1.13 24.31 1.38
C VAL A 313 -0.40 25.50 2.02
N PRO A 314 0.08 26.49 1.25
CA PRO A 314 0.86 27.61 1.79
C PRO A 314 0.10 28.49 2.80
N ALA A 315 -1.24 28.45 2.81
CA ALA A 315 -2.05 29.17 3.79
C ALA A 315 -2.36 28.36 5.06
N VAL A 316 -1.86 27.13 5.17
CA VAL A 316 -2.12 26.20 6.27
C VAL A 316 -0.80 25.59 6.75
N PRO A 317 0.01 26.35 7.51
CA PRO A 317 1.27 25.86 8.06
C PRO A 317 1.07 24.54 8.83
N LEU A 318 1.88 23.54 8.52
CA LEU A 318 1.88 22.21 9.12
C LEU A 318 3.05 22.10 10.11
N SER A 319 2.73 22.11 11.40
CA SER A 319 3.75 22.10 12.47
C SER A 319 4.68 20.87 12.42
N ASN A 320 5.99 21.09 12.32
CA ASN A 320 7.04 20.05 12.49
C ASN A 320 7.15 19.50 13.93
N LYS A 321 6.30 19.97 14.86
CA LYS A 321 6.23 19.51 16.25
C LYS A 321 5.04 18.58 16.50
N GLY A 322 4.43 18.09 15.43
CA GLY A 322 3.16 17.38 15.47
C GLY A 322 1.98 18.33 15.30
N GLY A 323 0.83 17.77 14.90
CA GLY A 323 -0.35 18.54 14.58
C GLY A 323 -1.50 17.68 14.06
N SER A 324 -2.51 18.35 13.51
CA SER A 324 -3.64 17.72 12.85
C SER A 324 -4.00 18.44 11.56
N ILE A 325 -4.59 17.68 10.63
CA ILE A 325 -5.08 18.16 9.34
C ILE A 325 -6.52 17.71 9.21
N THR A 326 -7.41 18.62 8.85
CA THR A 326 -8.82 18.34 8.61
C THR A 326 -9.20 18.69 7.18
N LEU A 327 -10.02 17.84 6.56
CA LEU A 327 -10.62 18.03 5.25
C LEU A 327 -12.13 18.16 5.43
N ARG A 328 -12.70 19.26 4.94
CA ARG A 328 -14.15 19.52 4.97
C ARG A 328 -14.68 19.77 3.57
N ASP A 329 -15.93 19.36 3.33
CA ASP A 329 -16.60 19.61 2.06
C ASP A 329 -16.99 21.09 1.90
N ALA A 330 -17.57 21.44 0.75
CA ALA A 330 -18.00 22.81 0.42
C ALA A 330 -19.09 23.36 1.36
N HIS A 331 -19.76 22.51 2.15
CA HIS A 331 -20.75 22.92 3.15
C HIS A 331 -20.14 22.99 4.57
N GLY A 332 -18.83 22.79 4.71
CA GLY A 332 -18.11 22.80 5.98
C GLY A 332 -18.22 21.50 6.80
N LYS A 333 -18.86 20.46 6.25
CA LYS A 333 -18.98 19.16 6.92
C LYS A 333 -17.61 18.47 6.93
N LEU A 334 -17.24 17.90 8.08
CA LEU A 334 -16.01 17.13 8.20
C LEU A 334 -16.08 15.87 7.33
N VAL A 335 -15.11 15.73 6.43
CA VAL A 335 -14.94 14.55 5.57
C VAL A 335 -13.88 13.63 6.17
N HIS A 336 -12.70 14.16 6.50
CA HIS A 336 -11.63 13.38 7.12
C HIS A 336 -10.81 14.25 8.07
N ALA A 337 -10.24 13.63 9.10
CA ALA A 337 -9.32 14.26 10.02
C ALA A 337 -8.19 13.29 10.35
N VAL A 338 -6.97 13.80 10.38
CA VAL A 338 -5.77 13.04 10.71
C VAL A 338 -4.92 13.82 11.69
N SER A 339 -4.11 13.11 12.47
CA SER A 339 -3.11 13.68 13.36
C SER A 339 -1.76 13.04 13.11
N TYR A 340 -0.70 13.77 13.40
CA TYR A 340 0.67 13.28 13.32
C TYR A 340 1.50 13.76 14.51
N SER A 341 2.46 12.95 14.91
CA SER A 341 3.37 13.27 16.01
C SER A 341 4.58 14.09 15.54
N LYS A 342 5.35 14.60 16.50
CA LYS A 342 6.64 15.26 16.23
C LYS A 342 7.62 14.31 15.54
N GLU A 343 7.62 13.04 15.95
CA GLU A 343 8.52 12.01 15.42
C GLU A 343 8.20 11.76 13.95
N GLN A 344 6.92 11.65 13.59
CA GLN A 344 6.47 11.50 12.20
C GLN A 344 6.85 12.70 11.33
N ALA A 345 6.80 13.93 11.86
CA ALA A 345 7.19 15.14 11.15
C ALA A 345 8.69 15.47 11.19
N GLY A 346 9.49 14.70 11.91
CA GLY A 346 10.87 15.07 12.24
C GLY A 346 11.86 15.00 11.08
N LYS A 347 11.53 14.30 9.99
CA LYS A 347 12.41 14.08 8.84
C LYS A 347 12.03 14.96 7.65
N GLU A 348 12.96 15.79 7.20
CA GLU A 348 12.78 16.62 6.01
C GLU A 348 12.59 15.77 4.76
N GLY A 349 11.69 16.21 3.87
CA GLY A 349 11.43 15.57 2.58
C GLY A 349 10.66 14.25 2.65
N VAL A 350 10.23 13.81 3.84
CA VAL A 350 9.52 12.53 4.03
C VAL A 350 8.02 12.75 4.19
N LEU A 351 7.23 11.93 3.49
CA LEU A 351 5.77 11.92 3.61
C LEU A 351 5.32 11.21 4.89
N VAL A 352 4.40 11.84 5.62
CA VAL A 352 3.63 11.21 6.69
C VAL A 352 2.35 10.63 6.09
N TYR A 353 2.08 9.34 6.33
CA TYR A 353 0.90 8.62 5.79
C TYR A 353 -0.08 8.26 6.92
N PHE A 354 -1.38 8.24 6.63
CA PHE A 354 -2.42 8.18 7.67
C PHE A 354 -3.35 6.94 7.61
N GLU A 355 -3.59 6.35 6.44
CA GLU A 355 -4.63 5.31 6.28
C GLU A 355 -4.13 3.85 6.39
N GLN A 356 -2.84 3.62 6.64
CA GLN A 356 -2.24 2.30 6.48
C GLN A 356 -1.52 1.81 7.73
N GLN A 357 -2.25 1.78 8.85
CA GLN A 357 -1.84 1.03 10.04
C GLN A 357 -2.20 -0.46 9.85
N GLY A 358 -1.26 -1.35 10.18
CA GLY A 358 -1.49 -2.79 10.17
C GLY A 358 -2.59 -3.21 11.16
N ALA A 359 -3.05 -4.46 11.05
CA ALA A 359 -3.87 -5.04 12.11
C ALA A 359 -3.04 -5.07 13.41
N ARG A 360 -3.56 -4.49 14.49
CA ARG A 360 -2.96 -4.64 15.82
C ARG A 360 -3.31 -6.04 16.31
N SER A 361 -2.31 -6.80 16.76
CA SER A 361 -2.48 -8.16 17.30
C SER A 361 -3.21 -8.15 18.64
#